data_AF-A0A7C3KWM4-F1
#
_entry.id   AF-A0A7C3KWM4-F1
#
_cell.length_a   1.000
_cell.length_b   1.000
_cell.length_c   1.000
_cell.angle_alpha   90.00
_cell.angle_beta   90.00
_cell.angle_gamma   90.00
#
_symmetry.space_group_name_H-M   'P 1'
#
loop_
_entity.id
_entity.type
_entity.pdbx_description
1 polymer ?
#
loop_
_entity_poly.entity_id
_entity_poly.type
_entity_poly.pdbx_seq_one_letter_code
_entity_poly.pdbx_strand_id
1 'polypeptide(L)'
;MWRDIDPRAEERERPDTGLGRVGGYSDTNPGHGSEDPRDVFTRELELPRGTSRERVRVNGREYRLSGEDVRVLATVGAFRVVPAADLREPNPRTPTRPARDLERLRELGLVRTAPYVVGRSRTTLITLTGSGRNLLEGARRPGPAGERQAFHVGINKPRELAHDSRVYSAYTKAAERLAERGDTVRRVVLEEDLKRDYQRFLQAKNRACRERGESPDERERAIARWAQEHQLPYEDGHVQFPDARIEYDTRDGRRAVEDIEVVTPHYRGAHAAAKVRAGFSRYRASGARLGGLRTTGRSGRGVDPRLAEELLS
;
A
#
# COMPACT_ATOMS: atom_id res chain seq x y z
N MET A 1 -48.90 24.99 54.85
CA MET A 1 -49.33 23.63 54.44
C MET A 1 -48.06 22.80 54.27
N TRP A 2 -47.94 21.77 55.11
CA TRP A 2 -46.94 20.71 55.28
C TRP A 2 -45.83 20.39 54.22
N ARG A 3 -44.61 20.20 54.77
CA ARG A 3 -43.48 19.27 54.48
C ARG A 3 -42.67 19.47 53.19
N ASP A 4 -41.37 19.79 53.23
CA ASP A 4 -40.17 19.02 53.68
C ASP A 4 -40.05 17.62 53.06
N ILE A 5 -39.00 17.42 52.24
CA ILE A 5 -37.98 16.35 52.31
C ILE A 5 -37.04 16.49 51.10
N ASP A 6 -35.77 16.76 51.40
CA ASP A 6 -34.57 16.62 50.56
C ASP A 6 -33.93 15.21 50.85
N PRO A 7 -32.70 14.88 50.40
CA PRO A 7 -32.22 14.29 49.14
C PRO A 7 -31.80 12.80 49.24
N ARG A 8 -31.46 12.21 48.07
CA ARG A 8 -30.50 11.09 47.78
C ARG A 8 -30.68 9.70 48.45
N ALA A 9 -30.64 8.66 47.58
CA ALA A 9 -30.17 7.26 47.76
C ALA A 9 -30.94 6.39 46.72
N GLU A 10 -30.52 5.28 46.12
CA GLU A 10 -29.38 4.35 46.26
C GLU A 10 -29.44 3.38 45.06
N GLU A 11 -28.33 2.69 44.78
CA GLU A 11 -28.25 1.50 43.92
C GLU A 11 -29.22 0.38 44.37
N ARG A 12 -29.73 -0.41 43.41
CA ARG A 12 -30.16 -1.82 43.57
C ARG A 12 -30.47 -2.38 42.18
N GLU A 13 -29.70 -3.32 41.64
CA GLU A 13 -29.60 -4.76 41.92
C GLU A 13 -30.08 -5.54 40.68
N ARG A 14 -29.23 -6.45 40.22
CA ARG A 14 -29.50 -7.40 39.13
C ARG A 14 -30.56 -8.43 39.55
N PRO A 15 -31.09 -9.20 38.59
CA PRO A 15 -31.23 -10.63 38.80
C PRO A 15 -30.34 -11.41 37.83
N ASP A 16 -29.66 -12.40 38.39
CA ASP A 16 -28.92 -13.45 37.68
C ASP A 16 -29.84 -14.65 37.38
N THR A 17 -29.31 -15.58 36.59
CA THR A 17 -29.76 -16.97 36.32
C THR A 17 -30.72 -17.25 35.16
N GLY A 18 -30.27 -18.16 34.28
CA GLY A 18 -31.10 -18.86 33.30
C GLY A 18 -30.30 -19.50 32.17
N LEU A 19 -29.47 -20.50 32.47
CA LEU A 19 -28.87 -21.39 31.47
C LEU A 19 -29.99 -22.05 30.63
N GLY A 20 -30.06 -21.70 29.35
CA GLY A 20 -30.99 -22.29 28.39
C GLY A 20 -30.30 -22.53 27.05
N ARG A 21 -29.71 -23.72 26.92
CA ARG A 21 -29.12 -24.24 25.69
C ARG A 21 -30.25 -24.54 24.69
N VAL A 22 -30.43 -23.69 23.67
CA VAL A 22 -31.23 -24.01 22.49
C VAL A 22 -30.35 -23.82 21.27
N GLY A 23 -29.90 -24.94 20.71
CA GLY A 23 -29.20 -24.99 19.43
C GLY A 23 -30.20 -24.71 18.32
N GLY A 24 -30.21 -23.47 17.84
CA GLY A 24 -30.75 -23.13 16.54
C GLY A 24 -29.58 -22.93 15.59
N TYR A 25 -29.45 -23.83 14.61
CA TYR A 25 -28.64 -23.59 13.41
C TYR A 25 -29.21 -22.35 12.70
N SER A 26 -28.74 -21.16 13.06
CA SER A 26 -28.78 -20.02 12.15
C SER A 26 -27.66 -20.25 11.15
N ASP A 27 -28.03 -20.83 10.01
CA ASP A 27 -27.23 -20.91 8.80
C ASP A 27 -26.83 -19.48 8.41
N THR A 28 -25.73 -19.04 9.02
CA THR A 28 -25.14 -17.73 8.78
C THR A 28 -24.32 -17.94 7.53
N ASN A 29 -24.99 -17.73 6.40
CA ASN A 29 -24.37 -17.59 5.09
C ASN A 29 -23.01 -16.87 5.27
N PRO A 30 -21.85 -17.48 4.91
CA PRO A 30 -20.54 -16.84 5.03
C PRO A 30 -20.39 -15.81 3.90
N GLY A 31 -21.25 -14.79 3.93
CA GLY A 31 -21.26 -13.66 3.01
C GLY A 31 -20.18 -12.67 3.43
N HIS A 32 -19.08 -12.69 2.69
CA HIS A 32 -18.02 -11.67 2.65
C HIS A 32 -17.34 -11.38 3.99
N GLY A 33 -16.51 -12.32 4.44
CA GLY A 33 -15.33 -11.90 5.19
C GLY A 33 -14.60 -10.87 4.35
N SER A 34 -14.44 -9.65 4.84
CA SER A 34 -13.65 -8.60 4.19
C SER A 34 -12.32 -9.21 3.77
N GLU A 35 -12.14 -9.46 2.47
CA GLU A 35 -10.86 -9.94 1.96
C GLU A 35 -9.78 -8.95 2.39
N ASP A 36 -8.64 -9.46 2.87
CA ASP A 36 -7.54 -8.60 3.25
C ASP A 36 -7.11 -7.83 1.98
N PRO A 37 -7.00 -6.49 2.01
CA PRO A 37 -6.63 -5.73 0.81
C PRO A 37 -5.31 -6.21 0.20
N ARG A 38 -4.42 -6.82 0.99
CA ARG A 38 -3.14 -7.37 0.52
C ARG A 38 -3.28 -8.67 -0.28
N ASP A 39 -4.41 -9.37 -0.20
CA ASP A 39 -4.61 -10.67 -0.88
C ASP A 39 -4.48 -10.53 -2.39
N VAL A 40 -4.81 -9.36 -2.95
CA VAL A 40 -4.66 -9.06 -4.38
C VAL A 40 -3.25 -9.35 -4.90
N PHE A 41 -2.21 -9.08 -4.10
CA PHE A 41 -0.81 -9.26 -4.53
C PHE A 41 -0.38 -10.73 -4.58
N THR A 42 -1.18 -11.64 -4.03
CA THR A 42 -0.89 -13.08 -3.96
C THR A 42 -1.74 -13.91 -4.93
N ARG A 43 -2.78 -13.32 -5.53
CA ARG A 43 -3.76 -14.03 -6.39
C ARG A 43 -3.11 -14.73 -7.57
N GLU A 44 -2.05 -14.15 -8.12
CA GLU A 44 -1.29 -14.66 -9.27
C GLU A 44 -0.12 -15.58 -8.89
N LEU A 45 0.08 -15.88 -7.60
CA LEU A 45 1.21 -16.68 -7.12
C LEU A 45 0.78 -18.12 -6.82
N GLU A 46 1.62 -19.06 -7.19
CA GLU A 46 1.59 -20.48 -6.81
C GLU A 46 2.35 -20.67 -5.48
N LEU A 47 1.94 -19.90 -4.47
CA LEU A 47 2.53 -19.92 -3.13
C LEU A 47 1.45 -20.24 -2.08
N PRO A 48 1.86 -20.69 -0.88
CA PRO A 48 0.93 -21.00 0.21
C PRO A 48 0.00 -19.83 0.53
N ARG A 49 -1.26 -20.13 0.83
CA ARG A 49 -2.28 -19.15 1.27
C ARG A 49 -2.81 -19.44 2.68
N GLY A 50 -2.55 -20.63 3.21
CA GLY A 50 -3.01 -21.05 4.53
C GLY A 50 -2.17 -20.48 5.68
N THR A 51 -2.65 -20.64 6.91
CA THR A 51 -1.92 -20.23 8.13
C THR A 51 -0.70 -21.10 8.43
N SER A 52 -0.71 -22.35 7.97
CA SER A 52 0.38 -23.31 8.15
C SER A 52 1.55 -23.03 7.21
N ARG A 53 2.76 -23.30 7.69
CA ARG A 53 3.98 -23.16 6.87
C ARG A 53 4.21 -24.40 6.02
N GLU A 54 4.26 -24.20 4.71
CA GLU A 54 4.43 -25.24 3.71
C GLU A 54 5.81 -25.12 3.04
N ARG A 55 6.34 -26.24 2.53
CA ARG A 55 7.60 -26.25 1.79
C ARG A 55 7.37 -25.67 0.39
N VAL A 56 8.15 -24.67 0.04
CA VAL A 56 8.12 -23.98 -1.25
C VAL A 56 9.48 -24.13 -1.90
N ARG A 57 9.52 -24.64 -3.14
CA ARG A 57 10.75 -24.72 -3.93
C ARG A 57 10.65 -23.83 -5.15
N VAL A 58 11.53 -22.85 -5.24
CA VAL A 58 11.60 -21.92 -6.38
C VAL A 58 13.07 -21.71 -6.74
N ASN A 59 13.40 -21.84 -8.03
CA ASN A 59 14.75 -21.64 -8.57
C ASN A 59 15.84 -22.41 -7.79
N GLY A 60 15.56 -23.68 -7.44
CA GLY A 60 16.50 -24.55 -6.75
C GLY A 60 16.71 -24.26 -5.25
N ARG A 61 15.98 -23.30 -4.66
CA ARG A 61 15.99 -23.02 -3.22
C ARG A 61 14.71 -23.50 -2.56
N GLU A 62 14.83 -24.01 -1.34
CA GLU A 62 13.69 -24.42 -0.52
C GLU A 62 13.45 -23.43 0.62
N TYR A 63 12.19 -23.04 0.80
CA TYR A 63 11.72 -22.20 1.88
C TYR A 63 10.57 -22.90 2.60
N ARG A 64 10.28 -22.51 3.84
CA ARG A 64 9.03 -22.87 4.51
C ARG A 64 8.21 -21.61 4.71
N LEU A 65 7.09 -21.44 4.02
CA LEU A 65 6.35 -20.17 4.01
C LEU A 65 4.87 -20.43 4.35
N SER A 66 4.29 -19.53 5.13
CA SER A 66 2.85 -19.44 5.35
C SER A 66 2.22 -18.43 4.39
N GLY A 67 0.89 -18.38 4.33
CA GLY A 67 0.15 -17.37 3.59
C GLY A 67 0.48 -15.95 4.03
N GLU A 68 0.64 -15.70 5.34
CA GLU A 68 1.02 -14.36 5.83
C GLU A 68 2.46 -14.00 5.44
N ASP A 69 3.40 -14.97 5.48
CA ASP A 69 4.77 -14.76 4.99
C ASP A 69 4.74 -14.30 3.51
N VAL A 70 3.93 -14.96 2.67
CA VAL A 70 3.76 -14.64 1.24
C VAL A 70 3.08 -13.28 1.05
N ARG A 71 2.03 -13.00 1.82
CA ARG A 71 1.29 -11.73 1.78
C ARG A 71 2.18 -10.54 2.12
N VAL A 72 3.01 -10.66 3.15
CA VAL A 72 4.01 -9.64 3.50
C VAL A 72 5.01 -9.45 2.36
N LEU A 73 5.59 -10.53 1.82
CA LEU A 73 6.55 -10.44 0.71
C LEU A 73 5.95 -9.76 -0.51
N ALA A 74 4.75 -10.17 -0.92
CA ALA A 74 4.06 -9.61 -2.07
C ALA A 74 3.69 -8.13 -1.86
N THR A 75 3.23 -7.77 -0.66
CA THR A 75 2.91 -6.39 -0.30
C THR A 75 4.15 -5.49 -0.32
N VAL A 76 5.24 -5.92 0.32
CA VAL A 76 6.50 -5.16 0.32
C VAL A 76 7.06 -5.04 -1.10
N GLY A 77 6.93 -6.09 -1.91
CA GLY A 77 7.27 -6.06 -3.33
C GLY A 77 6.44 -5.06 -4.13
N ALA A 78 5.14 -4.99 -3.91
CA ALA A 78 4.24 -4.09 -4.64
C ALA A 78 4.48 -2.60 -4.33
N PHE A 79 4.85 -2.27 -3.08
CA PHE A 79 5.05 -0.88 -2.65
C PHE A 79 6.52 -0.45 -2.51
N ARG A 80 7.47 -1.35 -2.80
CA ARG A 80 8.93 -1.19 -2.67
C ARG A 80 9.43 -0.99 -1.23
N VAL A 81 8.75 -0.20 -0.43
CA VAL A 81 9.03 0.06 0.98
C VAL A 81 7.73 0.16 1.78
N VAL A 82 7.67 -0.55 2.92
CA VAL A 82 6.51 -0.54 3.79
C VAL A 82 6.94 -0.39 5.26
N PRO A 83 6.32 0.49 6.05
CA PRO A 83 6.51 0.52 7.49
C PRO A 83 6.00 -0.77 8.14
N ALA A 84 6.81 -1.39 9.01
CA ALA A 84 6.44 -2.58 9.76
C ALA A 84 5.20 -2.37 10.64
N ALA A 85 4.92 -1.12 11.04
CA ALA A 85 3.71 -0.77 11.79
C ALA A 85 2.43 -0.91 10.96
N ASP A 86 2.51 -0.70 9.65
CA ASP A 86 1.35 -0.71 8.74
C ASP A 86 1.00 -2.13 8.28
N LEU A 87 1.94 -3.08 8.40
CA LEU A 87 1.70 -4.51 8.13
C LEU A 87 1.03 -5.23 9.31
N ARG A 88 0.86 -4.57 10.46
CA ARG A 88 0.20 -5.17 11.62
C ARG A 88 -1.30 -5.15 11.39
N GLU A 89 -1.93 -6.33 11.40
CA GLU A 89 -3.39 -6.39 11.44
C GLU A 89 -3.91 -5.63 12.67
N PRO A 90 -4.92 -4.76 12.53
CA PRO A 90 -5.60 -4.14 13.66
C PRO A 90 -6.55 -5.12 14.39
N ASN A 91 -6.24 -6.42 14.43
CA ASN A 91 -7.10 -7.43 15.06
C ASN A 91 -6.80 -7.54 16.57
N PRO A 92 -7.71 -7.11 17.47
CA PRO A 92 -7.50 -7.16 18.91
C PRO A 92 -7.66 -8.57 19.52
N ARG A 93 -8.12 -9.58 18.75
CA ARG A 93 -8.45 -10.91 19.29
C ARG A 93 -7.33 -11.94 19.17
N THR A 94 -6.33 -11.66 18.33
CA THR A 94 -5.16 -12.53 18.15
C THR A 94 -3.94 -11.64 18.14
N PRO A 95 -3.18 -11.54 19.25
CA PRO A 95 -1.90 -10.86 19.21
C PRO A 95 -0.98 -11.71 18.32
N THR A 96 -0.94 -11.39 17.03
CA THR A 96 0.12 -11.83 16.13
C THR A 96 1.44 -11.46 16.78
N ARG A 97 2.47 -12.29 16.64
CA ARG A 97 3.85 -11.97 17.05
C ARG A 97 4.59 -11.45 15.82
N PRO A 98 4.25 -10.26 15.28
CA PRO A 98 4.57 -9.87 13.91
C PRO A 98 6.07 -9.63 13.76
N ALA A 99 6.76 -9.34 14.87
CA ALA A 99 8.20 -9.20 14.93
C ALA A 99 8.94 -10.50 14.60
N ARG A 100 8.46 -11.66 15.07
CA ARG A 100 9.12 -12.96 14.84
C ARG A 100 9.01 -13.40 13.38
N ASP A 101 7.86 -13.16 12.76
CA ASP A 101 7.65 -13.51 11.36
C ASP A 101 8.52 -12.63 10.44
N LEU A 102 8.65 -11.33 10.74
CA LEU A 102 9.54 -10.43 10.03
C LEU A 102 11.04 -10.75 10.23
N GLU A 103 11.46 -11.05 11.45
CA GLU A 103 12.83 -11.49 11.74
C GLU A 103 13.18 -12.73 10.92
N ARG A 104 12.27 -13.69 10.84
CA ARG A 104 12.44 -14.90 10.04
C ARG A 104 12.56 -14.61 8.54
N LEU A 105 11.70 -13.76 7.98
CA LEU A 105 11.80 -13.38 6.57
C LEU A 105 13.14 -12.68 6.27
N ARG A 106 13.68 -11.95 7.25
CA ARG A 106 15.02 -11.35 7.17
C ARG A 106 16.13 -12.39 7.24
N GLU A 107 16.03 -13.38 8.14
CA GLU A 107 16.99 -14.50 8.24
C GLU A 107 17.01 -15.36 6.98
N LEU A 108 15.86 -15.55 6.33
CA LEU A 108 15.75 -16.19 5.01
C LEU A 108 16.32 -15.33 3.87
N GLY A 109 16.71 -14.08 4.15
CA GLY A 109 17.23 -13.14 3.16
C GLY A 109 16.20 -12.68 2.14
N LEU A 110 14.90 -12.82 2.43
CA LEU A 110 13.81 -12.49 1.51
C LEU A 110 13.37 -11.02 1.66
N VAL A 111 13.50 -10.46 2.86
CA VAL A 111 13.30 -9.03 3.13
C VAL A 111 14.52 -8.44 3.81
N ARG A 112 14.61 -7.12 3.74
CA ARG A 112 15.55 -6.32 4.50
C ARG A 112 14.80 -5.33 5.37
N THR A 113 15.32 -5.08 6.56
CA THR A 113 14.73 -4.16 7.53
C THR A 113 15.73 -3.09 7.91
N ALA A 114 15.30 -1.83 8.00
CA ALA A 114 16.10 -0.75 8.58
C ALA A 114 15.26 0.09 9.55
N PRO A 115 15.83 0.52 10.70
CA PRO A 115 15.17 1.50 11.54
C PRO A 115 14.97 2.79 10.76
N TYR A 116 13.88 3.52 10.97
CA TYR A 116 13.59 4.80 10.32
C TYR A 116 12.88 5.73 11.28
N VAL A 117 13.21 7.02 11.23
CA VAL A 117 12.63 8.03 12.13
C VAL A 117 11.98 9.13 11.30
N VAL A 118 10.69 9.34 11.51
CA VAL A 118 9.94 10.47 10.94
C VAL A 118 9.47 11.35 12.09
N GLY A 119 10.07 12.54 12.21
CA GLY A 119 9.80 13.44 13.32
C GLY A 119 10.18 12.81 14.66
N ARG A 120 9.19 12.51 15.51
CA ARG A 120 9.38 11.85 16.81
C ARG A 120 9.04 10.37 16.80
N SER A 121 8.56 9.83 15.68
CA SER A 121 8.13 8.44 15.57
C SER A 121 9.24 7.59 14.97
N ARG A 122 9.64 6.54 15.69
CA ARG A 122 10.55 5.51 15.19
C ARG A 122 9.73 4.34 14.65
N THR A 123 9.98 3.96 13.41
CA THR A 123 9.41 2.79 12.75
C THR A 123 10.53 1.94 12.15
N THR A 124 10.20 0.76 11.65
CA THR A 124 11.11 -0.08 10.87
C THR A 124 10.58 -0.12 9.45
N LEU A 125 11.39 0.26 8.47
CA LEU A 125 11.07 0.09 7.07
C LEU A 125 11.45 -1.30 6.61
N ILE A 126 10.62 -1.89 5.77
CA ILE A 126 10.82 -3.21 5.18
C ILE A 126 10.91 -3.04 3.67
N THR A 127 11.90 -3.67 3.05
CA THR A 127 12.10 -3.70 1.60
C THR A 127 12.29 -5.13 1.14
N LEU A 128 11.89 -5.41 -0.10
CA LEU A 128 12.07 -6.73 -0.69
C LEU A 128 13.51 -6.86 -1.20
N THR A 129 14.14 -8.01 -0.97
CA THR A 129 15.48 -8.30 -1.53
C THR A 129 15.36 -8.86 -2.95
N GLY A 130 16.48 -8.95 -3.66
CA GLY A 130 16.53 -9.66 -4.94
C GLY A 130 16.12 -11.13 -4.82
N SER A 131 16.47 -11.80 -3.71
CA SER A 131 16.03 -13.19 -3.44
C SER A 131 14.52 -13.26 -3.21
N GLY A 132 13.95 -12.30 -2.47
CA GLY A 132 12.51 -12.18 -2.27
C GLY A 132 11.76 -11.96 -3.58
N ARG A 133 12.25 -11.05 -4.43
CA ARG A 133 11.67 -10.83 -5.76
C ARG A 133 11.77 -12.08 -6.63
N ASN A 134 12.92 -12.73 -6.68
CA ASN A 134 13.10 -13.95 -7.48
C ASN A 134 12.18 -15.09 -7.02
N LEU A 135 11.90 -15.19 -5.71
CA LEU A 135 10.90 -16.11 -5.17
C LEU A 135 9.49 -15.78 -5.71
N LEU A 136 9.05 -14.52 -5.64
CA LEU A 136 7.72 -14.12 -6.11
C LEU A 136 7.59 -14.27 -7.64
N GLU A 137 8.58 -13.82 -8.39
CA GLU A 137 8.62 -13.90 -9.85
C GLU A 137 8.67 -15.36 -10.32
N GLY A 138 9.45 -16.21 -9.66
CA GLY A 138 9.57 -17.64 -10.00
C GLY A 138 8.35 -18.46 -9.60
N ALA A 139 7.46 -17.94 -8.76
CA ALA A 139 6.21 -18.58 -8.37
C ALA A 139 4.98 -18.02 -9.10
N ARG A 140 5.16 -17.23 -10.16
CA ARG A 140 4.01 -16.70 -10.92
C ARG A 140 3.29 -17.80 -11.68
N ARG A 141 1.96 -17.79 -11.59
CA ARG A 141 1.09 -18.58 -12.47
C ARG A 141 1.30 -18.21 -13.94
N PRO A 142 1.30 -19.16 -14.88
CA PRO A 142 1.27 -18.87 -16.32
C PRO A 142 0.08 -17.96 -16.70
N GLY A 143 0.25 -17.09 -17.70
CA GLY A 143 -0.74 -16.08 -18.07
C GLY A 143 -0.13 -14.84 -18.75
N PRO A 144 -0.96 -13.91 -19.26
CA PRO A 144 -0.49 -12.75 -20.03
C PRO A 144 0.39 -11.82 -19.18
N ALA A 145 1.49 -11.31 -19.74
CA ALA A 145 2.48 -10.54 -19.00
C ALA A 145 2.03 -9.10 -18.64
N GLY A 146 1.07 -8.53 -19.38
CA GLY A 146 0.74 -7.09 -19.32
C GLY A 146 -0.14 -6.65 -18.14
N GLU A 147 -0.82 -7.57 -17.45
CA GLU A 147 -1.81 -7.23 -16.40
C GLU A 147 -1.36 -7.59 -14.99
N ARG A 148 -0.10 -7.99 -14.82
CA ARG A 148 0.40 -8.56 -13.56
C ARG A 148 0.84 -7.50 -12.57
N GLN A 149 0.79 -7.83 -11.28
CA GLN A 149 1.41 -7.02 -10.24
C GLN A 149 2.94 -7.01 -10.42
N ALA A 150 3.53 -5.83 -10.48
CA ALA A 150 4.99 -5.66 -10.44
C ALA A 150 5.51 -5.81 -9.01
N PHE A 151 6.69 -6.41 -8.86
CA PHE A 151 7.42 -6.49 -7.59
C PHE A 151 8.78 -5.79 -7.71
N HIS A 152 9.06 -4.88 -6.79
CA HIS A 152 10.24 -4.04 -6.74
C HIS A 152 11.22 -4.50 -5.66
N VAL A 153 12.51 -4.20 -5.86
CA VAL A 153 13.59 -4.52 -4.91
C VAL A 153 14.18 -3.24 -4.35
N GLY A 154 14.45 -3.24 -3.06
CA GLY A 154 15.28 -2.22 -2.41
C GLY A 154 14.71 -0.81 -2.51
N ILE A 155 15.59 0.19 -2.37
CA ILE A 155 15.21 1.60 -2.38
C ILE A 155 15.98 2.29 -3.49
N ASN A 156 15.27 2.93 -4.40
CA ASN A 156 15.91 3.59 -5.54
C ASN A 156 16.41 5.00 -5.18
N LYS A 157 15.70 5.70 -4.29
CA LYS A 157 16.03 7.08 -3.91
C LYS A 157 15.75 7.32 -2.43
N PRO A 158 16.78 7.34 -1.59
CA PRO A 158 16.60 7.47 -0.14
C PRO A 158 15.88 8.74 0.32
N ARG A 159 16.06 9.85 -0.41
CA ARG A 159 15.35 11.11 -0.16
C ARG A 159 13.83 11.03 -0.33
N GLU A 160 13.33 10.02 -1.05
CA GLU A 160 11.90 9.79 -1.29
C GLU A 160 11.29 8.85 -0.24
N LEU A 161 12.08 8.27 0.68
CA LEU A 161 11.61 7.26 1.67
C LEU A 161 10.47 7.73 2.58
N ALA A 162 10.53 8.98 3.03
CA ALA A 162 9.50 9.56 3.90
C ALA A 162 8.13 9.60 3.22
N HIS A 163 8.15 9.71 1.90
CA HIS A 163 7.01 9.82 1.03
C HIS A 163 6.54 8.44 0.57
N ASP A 164 7.46 7.62 0.04
CA ASP A 164 7.19 6.24 -0.41
C ASP A 164 6.55 5.38 0.69
N SER A 165 7.04 5.53 1.94
CA SER A 165 6.51 4.79 3.10
C SER A 165 5.04 5.05 3.41
N ARG A 166 4.45 6.13 2.88
CA ARG A 166 3.05 6.49 3.13
C ARG A 166 2.11 6.01 2.03
N VAL A 167 2.64 5.58 0.88
CA VAL A 167 1.85 5.12 -0.27
C VAL A 167 1.04 3.89 0.10
N TYR A 168 1.66 2.93 0.80
CA TYR A 168 0.96 1.74 1.28
C TYR A 168 -0.20 2.08 2.23
N SER A 169 0.04 2.95 3.22
CA SER A 169 -1.01 3.44 4.13
C SER A 169 -2.17 4.14 3.38
N ALA A 170 -1.88 4.88 2.31
CA ALA A 170 -2.91 5.50 1.48
C ALA A 170 -3.68 4.45 0.66
N TYR A 171 -2.98 3.48 0.11
CA TYR A 171 -3.56 2.34 -0.59
C TYR A 171 -4.54 1.56 0.29
N THR A 172 -4.17 1.21 1.52
CA THR A 172 -5.04 0.40 2.39
C THR A 172 -6.41 1.07 2.56
N LYS A 173 -6.43 2.39 2.80
CA LYS A 173 -7.69 3.16 2.90
C LYS A 173 -8.47 3.22 1.60
N ALA A 174 -7.77 3.37 0.48
CA ALA A 174 -8.39 3.37 -0.83
C ALA A 174 -9.03 2.01 -1.15
N ALA A 175 -8.30 0.92 -0.86
CA ALA A 175 -8.74 -0.44 -1.07
C ALA A 175 -9.93 -0.80 -0.17
N GLU A 176 -9.92 -0.40 1.11
CA GLU A 176 -11.07 -0.53 2.02
C GLU A 176 -12.31 0.16 1.44
N ARG A 177 -12.16 1.40 0.97
CA ARG A 177 -13.26 2.17 0.37
C ARG A 177 -13.77 1.57 -0.94
N LEU A 178 -12.89 0.97 -1.75
CA LEU A 178 -13.28 0.26 -2.98
C LEU A 178 -14.05 -1.02 -2.61
N ALA A 179 -13.56 -1.79 -1.63
CA ALA A 179 -14.22 -2.99 -1.14
C ALA A 179 -15.62 -2.69 -0.59
N GLU A 180 -15.81 -1.59 0.15
CA GLU A 180 -17.12 -1.12 0.64
C GLU A 180 -18.13 -0.86 -0.50
N ARG A 181 -17.66 -0.55 -1.71
CA ARG A 181 -18.50 -0.33 -2.90
C ARG A 181 -18.76 -1.62 -3.70
N GLY A 182 -18.12 -2.72 -3.32
CA GLY A 182 -18.10 -3.97 -4.07
C GLY A 182 -17.13 -3.97 -5.25
N ASP A 183 -16.19 -3.02 -5.30
CA ASP A 183 -15.18 -2.93 -6.34
C ASP A 183 -13.97 -3.81 -5.98
N THR A 184 -13.39 -4.49 -6.97
CA THR A 184 -12.30 -5.45 -6.78
C THR A 184 -10.98 -4.91 -7.31
N VAL A 185 -10.01 -4.71 -6.42
CA VAL A 185 -8.65 -4.31 -6.82
C VAL A 185 -8.00 -5.43 -7.64
N ARG A 186 -7.36 -5.06 -8.75
CA ARG A 186 -6.57 -5.96 -9.63
C ARG A 186 -5.08 -5.87 -9.33
N ARG A 187 -4.54 -4.65 -9.26
CA ARG A 187 -3.12 -4.39 -8.98
C ARG A 187 -2.88 -2.94 -8.57
N VAL A 188 -1.65 -2.67 -8.15
CA VAL A 188 -1.12 -1.32 -7.91
C VAL A 188 0.07 -1.07 -8.83
N VAL A 189 0.08 0.11 -9.45
CA VAL A 189 1.16 0.58 -10.34
C VAL A 189 1.80 1.81 -9.70
N LEU A 190 3.11 1.81 -9.49
CA LEU A 190 3.80 2.93 -8.86
C LEU A 190 4.15 4.02 -9.88
N GLU A 191 4.38 5.25 -9.40
CA GLU A 191 4.81 6.39 -10.23
C GLU A 191 5.99 6.03 -11.14
N GLU A 192 6.95 5.26 -10.64
CA GLU A 192 8.12 4.84 -11.39
C GLU A 192 7.76 3.96 -12.59
N ASP A 193 6.78 3.07 -12.45
CA ASP A 193 6.33 2.22 -13.56
C ASP A 193 5.60 3.03 -14.62
N LEU A 194 4.72 3.95 -14.19
CA LEU A 194 4.05 4.87 -15.10
C LEU A 194 5.07 5.74 -15.86
N LYS A 195 6.09 6.25 -15.17
CA LYS A 195 7.20 6.99 -15.78
C LYS A 195 7.99 6.09 -16.73
N ARG A 196 8.25 4.83 -16.39
CA ARG A 196 8.96 3.89 -17.25
C ARG A 196 8.21 3.65 -18.56
N ASP A 197 6.89 3.45 -18.50
CA ASP A 197 6.06 3.27 -19.68
C ASP A 197 5.98 4.54 -20.53
N TYR A 198 5.86 5.71 -19.89
CA TYR A 198 5.96 7.00 -20.58
C TYR A 198 7.30 7.18 -21.29
N GLN A 199 8.42 6.85 -20.63
CA GLN A 199 9.74 6.93 -21.25
C GLN A 199 9.87 5.97 -22.43
N ARG A 200 9.34 4.75 -22.35
CA ARG A 200 9.32 3.82 -23.49
C ARG A 200 8.53 4.38 -24.67
N PHE A 201 7.37 4.98 -24.41
CA PHE A 201 6.58 5.68 -25.42
C PHE A 201 7.39 6.81 -26.06
N LEU A 202 8.02 7.69 -25.26
CA LEU A 202 8.85 8.77 -25.78
C LEU A 202 10.00 8.26 -26.64
N GLN A 203 10.68 7.18 -26.23
CA GLN A 203 11.76 6.60 -27.02
C GLN A 203 11.27 6.00 -28.34
N ALA A 204 10.11 5.32 -28.34
CA ALA A 204 9.49 4.81 -29.55
C ALA A 204 9.09 5.95 -30.51
N LYS A 205 8.55 7.05 -29.97
CA LYS A 205 8.20 8.24 -30.75
C LYS A 205 9.43 8.95 -31.28
N ASN A 206 10.46 9.17 -30.47
CA ASN A 206 11.71 9.80 -30.93
C ASN A 206 12.37 9.02 -32.08
N ARG A 207 12.28 7.68 -32.07
CA ARG A 207 12.74 6.86 -33.22
C ARG A 207 11.91 7.15 -34.47
N ALA A 208 10.58 7.10 -34.35
CA ALA A 208 9.66 7.42 -35.45
C ALA A 208 9.81 8.85 -36.00
N CYS A 209 10.01 9.86 -35.14
CA CYS A 209 10.19 11.25 -35.56
C CYS A 209 11.48 11.43 -36.38
N ARG A 210 12.58 10.76 -36.03
CA ARG A 210 13.84 10.83 -36.79
C ARG A 210 13.70 10.28 -38.22
N GLU A 211 12.80 9.33 -38.41
CA GLU A 211 12.51 8.73 -39.71
C GLU A 211 11.56 9.59 -40.57
N ARG A 212 10.69 10.39 -39.93
CA ARG A 212 9.59 11.12 -40.60
C ARG A 212 9.69 12.65 -40.59
N GLY A 213 10.59 13.24 -39.80
CA GLY A 213 10.70 14.69 -39.66
C GLY A 213 9.51 15.34 -38.95
N GLU A 214 8.94 14.69 -37.93
CA GLU A 214 7.76 15.18 -37.22
C GLU A 214 8.01 16.53 -36.53
N SER A 215 7.03 17.42 -36.61
CA SER A 215 7.06 18.77 -36.02
C SER A 215 6.87 18.75 -34.49
N PRO A 216 7.32 19.80 -33.77
CA PRO A 216 7.11 19.94 -32.33
C PRO A 216 5.64 19.80 -31.90
N ASP A 217 4.70 20.36 -32.68
CA ASP A 217 3.27 20.31 -32.38
C ASP A 217 2.68 18.90 -32.52
N GLU A 218 3.17 18.10 -33.48
CA GLU A 218 2.76 16.70 -33.63
C GLU A 218 3.22 15.84 -32.46
N ARG A 219 4.43 16.13 -31.96
CA ARG A 219 4.97 15.50 -30.75
C ARG A 219 4.15 15.86 -29.52
N GLU A 220 3.77 17.13 -29.37
CA GLU A 220 2.92 17.57 -28.26
C GLU A 220 1.55 16.89 -28.30
N ARG A 221 0.89 16.87 -29.46
CA ARG A 221 -0.39 16.15 -29.65
C ARG A 221 -0.27 14.65 -29.36
N ALA A 222 0.86 14.02 -29.72
CA ALA A 222 1.09 12.62 -29.41
C ALA A 222 1.23 12.36 -27.90
N ILE A 223 1.93 13.25 -27.18
CA ILE A 223 2.07 13.17 -25.72
C ILE A 223 0.70 13.36 -25.04
N ALA A 224 -0.08 14.36 -25.49
CA ALA A 224 -1.42 14.61 -24.95
C ALA A 224 -2.36 13.40 -25.17
N ARG A 225 -2.33 12.78 -26.36
CA ARG A 225 -3.08 11.54 -26.62
C ARG A 225 -2.63 10.38 -25.74
N TRP A 226 -1.32 10.20 -25.58
CA TRP A 226 -0.80 9.15 -24.68
C TRP A 226 -1.28 9.36 -23.25
N ALA A 227 -1.26 10.59 -22.75
CA ALA A 227 -1.76 10.92 -21.43
C ALA A 227 -3.26 10.62 -21.31
N GLN A 228 -4.07 11.00 -22.31
CA GLN A 228 -5.49 10.71 -22.37
C GLN A 228 -5.79 9.19 -22.37
N GLU A 229 -5.09 8.41 -23.20
CA GLU A 229 -5.22 6.95 -23.26
C GLU A 229 -4.89 6.29 -21.92
N HIS A 230 -3.90 6.86 -21.22
CA HIS A 230 -3.50 6.41 -19.89
C HIS A 230 -4.30 7.10 -18.77
N GLN A 231 -5.33 7.89 -19.06
CA GLN A 231 -6.13 8.60 -18.05
C GLN A 231 -5.24 9.40 -17.07
N LEU A 232 -4.20 10.05 -17.59
CA LEU A 232 -3.27 10.88 -16.83
C LEU A 232 -3.47 12.36 -17.21
N PRO A 233 -3.42 13.28 -16.24
CA PRO A 233 -3.51 14.71 -16.52
C PRO A 233 -2.33 15.19 -17.37
N TYR A 234 -2.62 16.10 -18.30
CA TYR A 234 -1.63 16.78 -19.14
C TYR A 234 -1.77 18.28 -18.91
N GLU A 235 -0.81 18.88 -18.22
CA GLU A 235 -0.82 20.29 -17.80
C GLU A 235 0.51 20.96 -18.18
N ASP A 236 0.44 22.18 -18.73
CA ASP A 236 1.60 23.00 -19.12
C ASP A 236 2.63 22.24 -19.98
N GLY A 237 2.16 21.42 -20.93
CA GLY A 237 3.03 20.64 -21.81
C GLY A 237 3.61 19.36 -21.19
N HIS A 238 3.20 19.02 -19.96
CA HIS A 238 3.76 17.92 -19.19
C HIS A 238 2.70 16.95 -18.66
N VAL A 239 3.00 15.65 -18.75
CA VAL A 239 2.19 14.60 -18.13
C VAL A 239 2.44 14.60 -16.63
N GLN A 240 1.37 14.63 -15.84
CA GLN A 240 1.42 14.49 -14.39
C GLN A 240 1.28 13.03 -13.98
N PHE A 241 2.07 12.59 -12.99
CA PHE A 241 2.07 11.22 -12.50
C PHE A 241 1.67 11.18 -11.02
N PRO A 242 0.72 10.30 -10.63
CA PRO A 242 0.39 10.07 -9.23
C PRO A 242 1.47 9.22 -8.56
N ASP A 243 1.50 9.21 -7.24
CA ASP A 243 2.47 8.39 -6.48
C ASP A 243 2.22 6.89 -6.65
N ALA A 244 0.94 6.51 -6.75
CA ALA A 244 0.52 5.18 -7.14
C ALA A 244 -0.85 5.24 -7.83
N ARG A 245 -1.14 4.23 -8.63
CA ARG A 245 -2.42 3.99 -9.28
C ARG A 245 -2.95 2.63 -8.86
N ILE A 246 -4.19 2.59 -8.40
CA ILE A 246 -4.95 1.35 -8.23
C ILE A 246 -5.69 1.08 -9.53
N GLU A 247 -5.49 -0.10 -10.11
CA GLU A 247 -6.36 -0.61 -11.16
C GLU A 247 -7.37 -1.58 -10.54
N TYR A 248 -8.65 -1.39 -10.82
CA TYR A 248 -9.71 -2.19 -10.21
C TYR A 248 -10.85 -2.44 -11.20
N ASP A 249 -11.60 -3.51 -10.95
CA ASP A 249 -12.87 -3.76 -11.62
C ASP A 249 -13.99 -3.22 -10.72
N THR A 250 -14.84 -2.38 -11.28
CA THR A 250 -16.06 -1.95 -10.60
C THR A 250 -16.98 -3.15 -10.37
N ARG A 251 -17.91 -3.04 -9.43
CA ARG A 251 -18.94 -4.08 -9.20
C ARG A 251 -19.71 -4.49 -10.48
N ASP A 252 -19.80 -3.60 -11.46
CA ASP A 252 -20.47 -3.85 -12.75
C ASP A 252 -19.54 -4.49 -13.80
N GLY A 253 -18.31 -4.87 -13.41
CA GLY A 253 -17.31 -5.51 -14.27
C GLY A 253 -16.53 -4.56 -15.19
N ARG A 254 -16.73 -3.24 -15.08
CA ARG A 254 -15.98 -2.24 -15.85
C ARG A 254 -14.63 -1.96 -15.20
N ARG A 255 -13.57 -1.91 -15.99
CA ARG A 255 -12.23 -1.49 -15.55
C ARG A 255 -12.22 0.00 -15.23
N ALA A 256 -11.60 0.35 -14.11
CA ALA A 256 -11.39 1.72 -13.68
C ALA A 256 -10.03 1.87 -13.00
N VAL A 257 -9.61 3.13 -12.83
CA VAL A 257 -8.38 3.49 -12.14
C VAL A 257 -8.68 4.47 -11.01
N GLU A 258 -7.88 4.40 -9.95
CA GLU A 258 -7.86 5.43 -8.91
C GLU A 258 -6.41 5.83 -8.65
N ASP A 259 -6.14 7.13 -8.82
CA ASP A 259 -4.82 7.72 -8.65
C ASP A 259 -4.64 8.26 -7.23
N ILE A 260 -3.64 7.72 -6.52
CA ILE A 260 -3.26 8.07 -5.16
C ILE A 260 -2.17 9.14 -5.18
N GLU A 261 -2.42 10.24 -4.48
CA GLU A 261 -1.42 11.25 -4.16
C GLU A 261 -1.29 11.44 -2.65
N VAL A 262 -0.08 11.27 -2.13
CA VAL A 262 0.26 11.39 -0.71
C VAL A 262 0.63 12.83 -0.38
N VAL A 263 -0.24 13.50 0.37
CA VAL A 263 0.04 14.88 0.81
C VAL A 263 0.71 14.87 2.19
N THR A 264 1.94 15.38 2.26
CA THR A 264 2.68 15.52 3.53
C THR A 264 2.76 16.98 4.00
N PRO A 265 2.72 17.27 5.32
CA PRO A 265 2.74 18.66 5.82
C PRO A 265 3.97 19.49 5.46
N HIS A 266 5.09 18.83 5.15
CA HIS A 266 6.37 19.47 4.77
C HIS A 266 6.57 19.54 3.26
N TYR A 267 5.54 19.22 2.47
CA TYR A 267 5.53 19.32 1.01
C TYR A 267 5.48 20.79 0.59
N ARG A 268 6.61 21.49 0.73
CA ARG A 268 6.83 22.86 0.24
C ARG A 268 7.90 22.80 -0.85
N GLY A 269 7.47 22.79 -2.10
CA GLY A 269 8.31 22.86 -3.28
C GLY A 269 7.47 22.97 -4.55
N ALA A 270 8.07 23.40 -5.66
CA ALA A 270 7.39 23.63 -6.94
C ALA A 270 6.56 22.44 -7.46
N HIS A 271 6.94 21.20 -7.09
CA HIS A 271 6.19 19.97 -7.38
C HIS A 271 4.80 19.90 -6.73
N ALA A 272 4.53 20.66 -5.67
CA ALA A 272 3.23 20.74 -5.03
C ALA A 272 2.18 21.50 -5.85
N ALA A 273 2.59 22.50 -6.64
CA ALA A 273 1.65 23.35 -7.37
C ALA A 273 1.02 22.62 -8.57
N ALA A 274 1.78 21.80 -9.28
CA ALA A 274 1.30 21.03 -10.42
C ALA A 274 0.40 19.84 -9.98
N LYS A 275 0.84 19.08 -8.98
CA LYS A 275 0.07 17.91 -8.48
C LYS A 275 -1.22 18.27 -7.74
N VAL A 276 -1.31 19.48 -7.16
CA VAL A 276 -2.54 19.94 -6.50
C VAL A 276 -3.66 20.25 -7.52
N ARG A 277 -3.35 20.50 -8.80
CA ARG A 277 -4.35 20.78 -9.85
C ARG A 277 -4.81 19.53 -10.61
N ALA A 278 -3.96 18.52 -10.68
CA ALA A 278 -4.11 17.28 -11.46
C ALA A 278 -5.28 16.34 -11.09
N GLY A 279 -6.15 16.67 -10.12
CA GLY A 279 -7.38 15.90 -9.84
C GLY A 279 -7.21 14.53 -9.15
N PHE A 280 -6.00 14.15 -8.71
CA PHE A 280 -5.75 12.87 -8.02
C PHE A 280 -6.46 12.76 -6.66
N SER A 281 -6.79 11.53 -6.26
CA SER A 281 -7.36 11.24 -4.93
C SER A 281 -6.29 11.49 -3.87
N ARG A 282 -6.53 12.51 -3.04
CA ARG A 282 -5.56 12.96 -2.04
C ARG A 282 -5.73 12.19 -0.74
N TYR A 283 -4.65 11.56 -0.31
CA TYR A 283 -4.58 10.90 0.99
C TYR A 283 -3.67 11.70 1.91
N ARG A 284 -4.28 12.34 2.91
CA ARG A 284 -3.50 12.93 3.99
C ARG A 284 -2.94 11.82 4.85
N ALA A 285 -1.64 11.89 5.11
CA ALA A 285 -1.02 11.07 6.14
C ALA A 285 -1.66 11.41 7.49
N SER A 286 -2.61 10.60 7.93
CA SER A 286 -3.10 10.64 9.30
C SER A 286 -1.97 10.10 10.16
N GLY A 287 -1.24 11.00 10.81
CA GLY A 287 -0.41 10.62 11.94
C GLY A 287 -1.27 9.83 12.91
N ALA A 288 -0.71 8.73 13.43
CA ALA A 288 -1.34 7.96 14.50
C ALA A 288 -1.98 8.91 15.52
N ARG A 289 -3.24 8.63 15.90
CA ARG A 289 -4.03 9.44 16.83
C ARG A 289 -3.18 9.75 18.07
N LEU A 290 -2.72 10.99 18.22
CA LEU A 290 -2.09 11.47 19.44
C LEU A 290 -3.19 12.03 20.33
N GLY A 291 -3.46 11.30 21.41
CA GLY A 291 -4.17 11.83 22.58
C GLY A 291 -3.55 13.16 22.99
N GLY A 292 -4.43 14.07 23.42
CA GLY A 292 -4.08 15.46 23.66
C GLY A 292 -2.95 15.62 24.66
N LEU A 293 -1.99 16.47 24.30
CA LEU A 293 -1.39 17.40 25.25
C LEU A 293 -0.78 18.58 24.50
N ARG A 294 -1.16 19.78 24.92
CA ARG A 294 -0.53 21.04 24.54
C ARG A 294 0.94 20.99 24.96
N THR A 295 1.90 21.22 24.05
CA THR A 295 3.03 22.14 24.29
C THR A 295 3.62 22.66 22.97
N THR A 296 4.05 23.91 23.05
CA THR A 296 4.84 24.73 22.13
C THR A 296 6.23 24.15 21.84
N GLY A 297 6.78 24.37 20.63
CA GLY A 297 8.24 24.32 20.45
C GLY A 297 8.75 23.75 19.12
N ARG A 298 9.16 24.68 18.26
CA ARG A 298 10.02 24.56 17.07
C ARG A 298 11.17 23.54 17.21
N SER A 299 11.31 22.62 16.24
CA SER A 299 12.62 22.23 15.64
C SER A 299 12.41 21.23 14.50
N GLY A 300 12.97 21.58 13.34
CA GLY A 300 13.12 20.66 12.21
C GLY A 300 14.33 19.76 12.45
N ARG A 301 14.15 18.45 12.29
CA ARG A 301 15.22 17.50 12.05
C ARG A 301 14.87 16.73 10.79
N GLY A 302 15.72 16.90 9.77
CA GLY A 302 15.63 16.21 8.50
C GLY A 302 15.97 14.74 8.62
N VAL A 303 15.61 14.01 7.57
CA VAL A 303 15.92 12.59 7.33
C VAL A 303 17.44 12.36 7.44
N ASP A 304 17.87 11.36 8.20
CA ASP A 304 19.29 11.00 8.34
C ASP A 304 19.81 10.32 7.05
N PRO A 305 20.79 10.91 6.34
CA PRO A 305 21.33 10.36 5.10
C PRO A 305 22.17 9.08 5.29
N ARG A 306 22.63 8.71 6.49
CA ARG A 306 23.38 7.46 6.69
C ARG A 306 22.50 6.21 6.61
N LEU A 307 21.23 6.39 6.92
CA LEU A 307 20.21 5.34 6.95
C LEU A 307 19.84 4.88 5.53
N ALA A 308 20.06 5.77 4.54
CA ALA A 308 20.01 5.48 3.13
C ALA A 308 21.10 4.50 2.66
N GLU A 309 22.33 4.70 3.14
CA GLU A 309 23.52 3.96 2.72
C GLU A 309 23.47 2.53 3.23
N GLU A 310 22.92 2.32 4.43
CA GLU A 310 22.57 0.99 4.88
C GLU A 310 21.68 0.36 3.83
N LEU A 311 20.48 0.89 3.54
CA LEU A 311 19.46 0.30 2.67
C LEU A 311 19.83 0.03 1.19
N LEU A 312 20.95 0.60 0.71
CA LEU A 312 21.45 0.42 -0.66
C LEU A 312 22.51 -0.69 -0.82
N SER A 313 23.06 -1.20 0.29
CA SER A 313 24.04 -2.31 0.30
C SER A 313 23.39 -3.69 0.32
#